data_AF-A0AAD7CM47-F1
#
_entry.id   AF-A0AAD7CM47-F1
#
_cell.length_a   1.000
_cell.length_b   1.000
_cell.length_c   1.000
_cell.angle_alpha   90.00
_cell.angle_beta   90.00
_cell.angle_gamma   90.00
#
_symmetry.space_group_name_H-M   'P 1'
#
loop_
_entity.id
_entity.type
_entity.pdbx_description
1 polymer ?
#
loop_
_entity_poly.entity_id
_entity_poly.type
_entity_poly.pdbx_seq_one_letter_code
_entity_poly.pdbx_strand_id
1 'polypeptide(L)'
;MPLSDLQLSAVVEAQKLLADVGLTTATNSDDNDFLEVTRVLSHTPPTATSPAVRGYLYVPPLLGRLQPKKSGVDSFQYSLGDSQGGEPHVYCGRLLVGRDGTPASCTHKKVTCKGLKRCSARSLHDLPLPSLSLDSLGEAKKEIFLKTLAFYCTLVDKGCGFDLQKDGEDIGLTGLDDDDDESASESDQSESETGTTVIKDKRRRKSSRPSCKGKLGLHLDEYGRSFLQCQYRKITDKAHLILRTLDEFDIPYLRALLENDSRVIDEREELARQFGYGPRAPCSFTAAPSAKKQLCPHWHRPETGRLARGVLERPKGNCGATFDIYTPYELADCPRVVIVCRNPHSHPDPHPVKTPPPLLEVFRSLLLELDWKLADATPRKLMIDSGFMGNLRRALGWNKPFDPPLAALHPSFGNLDHVRRYIDELRDILFPSGTGFEGAQLLADQHRQLPEDEQYVRCAETHTIEDGKTFQLVICMLRSMSALLMRSKNFRSTLPSNV
;
A
#
# COMPACT_ATOMS: atom_id res chain seq x y z
N MET A 1 24.10 -0.56 13.28
CA MET A 1 24.74 0.38 14.22
C MET A 1 24.82 -0.30 15.59
N PRO A 2 25.86 -0.08 16.40
CA PRO A 2 25.83 -0.46 17.81
C PRO A 2 24.72 0.34 18.52
N LEU A 3 24.08 -0.28 19.50
CA LEU A 3 23.07 0.37 20.34
C LEU A 3 23.70 1.55 21.10
N SER A 4 22.93 2.61 21.35
CA SER A 4 23.38 3.67 22.23
C SER A 4 23.51 3.16 23.67
N ASP A 5 24.35 3.79 24.48
CA ASP A 5 24.55 3.40 25.89
C ASP A 5 23.24 3.37 26.68
N LEU A 6 22.29 4.25 26.32
CA LEU A 6 20.95 4.28 26.89
C LEU A 6 20.13 3.02 26.54
N GLN A 7 20.24 2.54 25.30
CA GLN A 7 19.58 1.32 24.85
C GLN A 7 20.22 0.07 25.47
N LEU A 8 21.55 0.06 25.60
CA LEU A 8 22.27 -1.01 26.29
C LEU A 8 21.83 -1.09 27.77
N SER A 9 21.76 0.05 28.45
CA SER A 9 21.30 0.14 29.84
C SER A 9 19.86 -0.33 29.99
N ALA A 10 18.96 0.04 29.06
CA ALA A 10 17.57 -0.38 29.09
C ALA A 10 17.41 -1.90 28.86
N VAL A 11 18.26 -2.51 28.02
CA VAL A 11 18.26 -3.97 27.80
C VAL A 11 18.78 -4.71 29.02
N VAL A 12 19.87 -4.24 29.64
CA VAL A 12 20.42 -4.83 30.87
C VAL A 12 19.43 -4.71 32.04
N GLU A 13 18.78 -3.54 32.17
CA GLU A 13 17.75 -3.33 33.18
C GLU A 13 16.52 -4.21 32.94
N ALA A 14 16.06 -4.34 31.69
CA ALA A 14 14.97 -5.25 31.33
C ALA A 14 15.33 -6.72 31.62
N GLN A 15 16.56 -7.17 31.33
CA GLN A 15 17.04 -8.51 31.64
C GLN A 15 17.05 -8.78 33.16
N LYS A 16 17.53 -7.81 33.94
CA LYS A 16 17.54 -7.88 35.40
C LYS A 16 16.12 -7.93 35.98
N LEU A 17 15.23 -7.08 35.46
CA LEU A 17 13.83 -7.06 35.87
C LEU A 17 13.09 -8.35 35.50
N LEU A 18 13.41 -8.99 34.37
CA LEU A 18 12.85 -10.28 33.98
C LEU A 18 13.35 -11.43 34.87
N ALA A 19 14.63 -11.41 35.24
CA ALA A 19 15.21 -12.37 36.19
C ALA A 19 14.56 -12.28 37.59
N ASP A 20 14.28 -11.06 38.06
CA ASP A 20 13.66 -10.81 39.37
C ASP A 20 12.19 -11.32 39.46
N VAL A 21 11.50 -11.54 38.32
CA VAL A 21 10.14 -12.13 38.29
C VAL A 21 10.15 -13.65 38.02
N GLY A 22 11.31 -14.29 38.10
CA GLY A 22 11.47 -15.74 37.89
C GLY A 22 11.41 -16.19 36.43
N LEU A 23 11.52 -15.26 35.48
CA LEU A 23 11.63 -15.55 34.05
C LEU A 23 13.12 -15.53 33.67
N THR A 24 13.82 -16.64 33.86
CA THR A 24 15.23 -16.75 33.47
C THR A 24 15.34 -16.84 31.94
N THR A 25 16.18 -15.98 31.35
CA THR A 25 16.72 -16.21 30.01
C THR A 25 17.84 -17.23 30.17
N ALA A 26 17.71 -18.40 29.56
CA ALA A 26 18.73 -19.44 29.65
C ALA A 26 20.03 -18.91 29.03
N THR A 27 21.00 -18.57 29.88
CA THR A 27 22.38 -18.32 29.50
C THR A 27 23.24 -19.24 30.36
N ASN A 28 23.68 -20.35 29.75
CA ASN A 28 24.82 -21.10 30.26
C ASN A 28 25.94 -21.01 29.24
N SER A 29 27.12 -20.72 29.78
CA SER A 29 28.49 -20.76 29.25
C SER A 29 28.96 -19.66 28.28
N ASP A 30 29.93 -18.91 28.82
CA ASP A 30 31.18 -18.44 28.23
C ASP A 30 31.15 -17.35 27.14
N ASP A 31 31.27 -16.11 27.62
CA ASP A 31 32.19 -15.04 27.18
C ASP A 31 32.35 -14.70 25.68
N ASN A 32 31.39 -14.99 24.80
CA ASN A 32 31.41 -14.41 23.45
C ASN A 32 30.07 -14.00 22.80
N ASP A 33 28.95 -14.02 23.53
CA ASP A 33 27.61 -13.82 22.94
C ASP A 33 27.01 -12.42 23.10
N PHE A 34 27.84 -11.37 23.20
CA PHE A 34 27.38 -9.97 23.15
C PHE A 34 26.78 -9.57 21.77
N LEU A 35 26.76 -10.50 20.80
CA LEU A 35 26.32 -10.30 19.42
C LEU A 35 24.95 -10.93 19.08
N GLU A 36 24.32 -11.68 19.98
CA GLU A 36 23.07 -12.40 19.62
C GLU A 36 21.77 -11.59 19.85
N VAL A 37 21.80 -10.56 20.70
CA VAL A 37 20.65 -9.63 20.84
C VAL A 37 20.56 -8.65 19.66
N THR A 38 21.62 -8.51 18.86
CA THR A 38 21.69 -7.59 17.71
C THR A 38 21.06 -8.16 16.43
N ARG A 39 20.56 -9.41 16.42
CA ARG A 39 20.16 -10.12 15.20
C ARG A 39 18.66 -10.08 14.82
N VAL A 40 17.90 -9.07 15.26
CA VAL A 40 16.47 -8.93 14.86
C VAL A 40 16.25 -7.91 13.72
N LEU A 41 17.31 -7.42 13.08
CA LEU A 41 17.20 -6.72 11.78
C LEU A 41 17.91 -7.43 10.62
N SER A 42 18.27 -8.70 10.78
CA SER A 42 18.75 -9.54 9.67
C SER A 42 18.10 -10.91 9.74
N HIS A 43 17.44 -11.31 8.65
CA HIS A 43 16.71 -12.56 8.47
C HIS A 43 17.55 -13.82 8.78
N THR A 44 17.39 -14.37 9.97
CA THR A 44 17.62 -15.80 10.24
C THR A 44 16.62 -16.30 11.28
N PRO A 45 15.87 -17.39 11.02
CA PRO A 45 14.92 -17.93 11.99
C PRO A 45 15.67 -18.70 13.10
N PRO A 46 15.29 -18.52 14.39
CA PRO A 46 15.89 -19.29 15.48
C PRO A 46 15.40 -20.74 15.45
N THR A 47 16.32 -21.67 15.67
CA THR A 47 16.07 -23.11 15.82
C THR A 47 15.27 -23.41 17.09
N ALA A 48 14.38 -24.38 16.96
CA ALA A 48 13.26 -24.64 17.84
C ALA A 48 13.62 -25.46 19.09
N THR A 49 14.32 -24.89 20.07
CA THR A 49 14.49 -25.55 21.40
C THR A 49 14.78 -24.55 22.53
N SER A 50 13.82 -23.72 22.94
CA SER A 50 13.79 -23.08 24.27
C SER A 50 12.40 -22.44 24.52
N PRO A 51 11.84 -22.44 25.75
CA PRO A 51 10.58 -21.77 26.04
C PRO A 51 10.77 -20.25 26.03
N ALA A 52 10.79 -19.66 24.84
CA ALA A 52 11.11 -18.25 24.66
C ALA A 52 9.92 -17.35 25.06
N VAL A 53 9.94 -16.83 26.28
CA VAL A 53 9.19 -15.62 26.63
C VAL A 53 9.96 -14.42 26.05
N ARG A 54 9.30 -13.60 25.22
CA ARG A 54 9.88 -12.35 24.70
C ARG A 54 9.08 -11.16 25.21
N GLY A 55 9.73 -10.28 25.97
CA GLY A 55 9.16 -9.01 26.42
C GLY A 55 9.57 -7.85 25.51
N TYR A 56 8.62 -6.98 25.17
CA TYR A 56 8.87 -5.74 24.45
C TYR A 56 8.35 -4.56 25.27
N LEU A 57 9.20 -3.53 25.43
CA LEU A 57 8.81 -2.26 26.02
C LEU A 57 8.47 -1.28 24.90
N TYR A 58 7.23 -0.82 24.86
CA TYR A 58 6.75 0.12 23.85
C TYR A 58 6.57 1.52 24.47
N VAL A 59 7.14 2.54 23.83
CA VAL A 59 6.92 3.95 24.18
C VAL A 59 5.97 4.54 23.14
N PRO A 60 4.72 4.92 23.50
CA PRO A 60 3.84 5.61 22.57
C PRO A 60 4.44 6.97 22.17
N PRO A 61 4.26 7.40 20.91
CA PRO A 61 4.66 8.75 20.51
C PRO A 61 3.88 9.79 21.33
N LEU A 62 4.62 10.71 21.96
CA LEU A 62 4.07 11.86 22.68
C LEU A 62 3.57 12.88 21.65
N LEU A 63 2.28 12.82 21.30
CA LEU A 63 1.68 13.75 20.36
C LEU A 63 1.65 15.17 20.93
N GLY A 64 2.31 16.09 20.23
CA GLY A 64 1.98 17.51 20.29
C GLY A 64 0.59 17.75 19.68
N ARG A 65 -0.32 18.36 20.46
CA ARG A 65 -1.62 18.93 20.08
C ARG A 65 -2.66 18.08 19.33
N LEU A 66 -2.46 16.78 19.15
CA LEU A 66 -3.54 15.85 18.77
C LEU A 66 -3.63 14.75 19.83
N GLN A 67 -4.62 14.79 20.72
CA GLN A 67 -4.73 13.79 21.78
C GLN A 67 -4.86 12.36 21.18
N PRO A 68 -3.99 11.39 21.54
CA PRO A 68 -4.18 10.02 21.12
C PRO A 68 -5.30 9.38 21.97
N LYS A 69 -6.51 9.31 21.43
CA LYS A 69 -7.61 8.48 21.97
C LYS A 69 -7.36 6.96 21.82
N LYS A 70 -6.18 6.51 21.37
CA LYS A 70 -5.94 5.11 21.01
C LYS A 70 -4.65 4.59 21.65
N SER A 71 -4.77 3.51 22.43
CA SER A 71 -3.64 2.78 23.01
C SER A 71 -2.73 2.25 21.91
N GLY A 72 -1.40 2.30 22.11
CA GLY A 72 -0.37 1.83 21.14
C GLY A 72 -0.49 0.38 20.67
N VAL A 73 -1.42 -0.39 21.24
CA VAL A 73 -1.83 -1.75 20.83
C VAL A 73 -2.30 -1.82 19.37
N ASP A 74 -2.81 -0.71 18.80
CA ASP A 74 -3.29 -0.67 17.41
C ASP A 74 -2.17 -0.72 16.34
N SER A 75 -0.92 -0.58 16.77
CA SER A 75 0.29 -0.63 15.93
C SER A 75 0.98 -2.01 15.96
N PHE A 76 0.34 -3.01 16.56
CA PHE A 76 0.89 -4.35 16.65
C PHE A 76 0.76 -5.12 15.32
N GLN A 77 1.87 -5.70 14.84
CA GLN A 77 1.94 -6.39 13.54
C GLN A 77 1.06 -7.65 13.51
N TYR A 78 0.90 -8.34 14.64
CA TYR A 78 0.10 -9.55 14.74
C TYR A 78 -1.38 -9.24 14.95
N SER A 79 -2.24 -10.07 14.34
CA SER A 79 -3.67 -9.99 14.60
C SER A 79 -3.99 -10.56 15.97
N LEU A 80 -4.48 -9.69 16.85
CA LEU A 80 -4.85 -10.04 18.21
C LEU A 80 -6.27 -10.63 18.25
N GLY A 81 -6.37 -11.70 19.03
CA GLY A 81 -7.56 -12.44 19.39
C GLY A 81 -8.55 -11.60 20.17
N ASP A 82 -9.71 -12.17 20.41
CA ASP A 82 -10.65 -11.56 21.35
C ASP A 82 -10.01 -11.67 22.74
N SER A 83 -10.10 -10.59 23.52
CA SER A 83 -9.50 -10.56 24.86
C SER A 83 -10.18 -11.61 25.74
N GLN A 84 -9.40 -12.52 26.32
CA GLN A 84 -9.91 -13.58 27.19
C GLN A 84 -10.16 -13.07 28.63
N GLY A 85 -10.61 -11.82 28.75
CA GLY A 85 -10.69 -11.08 30.00
C GLY A 85 -9.55 -10.07 30.18
N GLY A 86 -9.80 -9.09 31.04
CA GLY A 86 -8.81 -8.10 31.46
C GLY A 86 -8.98 -7.81 32.94
N GLU A 87 -7.86 -7.65 33.63
CA GLU A 87 -7.83 -7.31 35.05
C GLU A 87 -7.54 -5.81 35.18
N PRO A 88 -8.46 -5.03 35.78
CA PRO A 88 -8.18 -3.64 36.12
C PRO A 88 -7.25 -3.56 37.34
N HIS A 89 -6.56 -2.43 37.49
CA HIS A 89 -5.71 -2.12 38.64
C HIS A 89 -4.57 -3.12 38.95
N VAL A 90 -4.00 -3.74 37.91
CA VAL A 90 -2.83 -4.61 38.06
C VAL A 90 -1.57 -3.76 38.06
N TYR A 91 -0.60 -4.10 38.90
CA TYR A 91 0.70 -3.46 38.93
C TYR A 91 1.72 -4.33 38.20
N CYS A 92 2.39 -3.78 37.19
CA CYS A 92 3.43 -4.48 36.43
C CYS A 92 4.80 -4.36 37.13
N GLY A 93 4.84 -4.62 38.45
CA GLY A 93 6.03 -4.53 39.27
C GLY A 93 6.84 -3.25 39.05
N ARG A 94 8.15 -3.40 38.78
CA ARG A 94 9.09 -2.30 38.50
C ARG A 94 9.18 -1.93 37.01
N LEU A 95 8.49 -2.63 36.11
CA LEU A 95 8.60 -2.39 34.66
C LEU A 95 7.84 -1.13 34.22
N LEU A 96 6.71 -0.85 34.88
CA LEU A 96 5.91 0.34 34.65
C LEU A 96 5.91 1.17 35.92
N VAL A 97 6.81 2.15 35.98
CA VAL A 97 6.90 3.12 37.08
C VAL A 97 6.59 4.52 36.58
N GLY A 98 5.87 5.28 37.40
CA GLY A 98 5.60 6.70 37.20
C GLY A 98 6.85 7.56 37.36
N ARG A 99 6.71 8.88 37.15
CA ARG A 99 7.82 9.85 37.27
C ARG A 99 8.43 9.93 38.67
N ASP A 100 7.64 9.60 39.67
CA ASP A 100 8.00 9.54 41.09
C ASP A 100 8.66 8.20 41.48
N GLY A 101 8.83 7.26 40.52
CA GLY A 101 9.37 5.93 40.76
C GLY A 101 8.38 4.95 41.40
N THR A 102 7.12 5.34 41.59
CA THR A 102 6.10 4.43 42.13
C THR A 102 5.54 3.51 41.04
N PRO A 103 5.14 2.27 41.38
CA PRO A 103 4.52 1.36 40.42
C PRO A 103 3.23 1.94 39.83
N ALA A 104 3.16 2.03 38.51
CA ALA A 104 1.99 2.53 37.82
C ALA A 104 0.88 1.49 37.85
N SER A 105 -0.33 1.91 38.23
CA SER A 105 -1.53 1.08 38.10
C SER A 105 -1.88 0.92 36.62
N CYS A 106 -2.11 -0.32 36.18
CA CYS A 106 -2.30 -0.67 34.79
C CYS A 106 -3.60 -1.47 34.57
N THR A 107 -4.09 -1.41 33.35
CA THR A 107 -5.01 -2.43 32.81
C THR A 107 -4.20 -3.55 32.20
N HIS A 108 -4.43 -4.79 32.65
CA HIS A 108 -3.86 -5.99 32.03
C HIS A 108 -4.87 -6.61 31.07
N LYS A 109 -4.42 -6.90 29.85
CA LYS A 109 -5.22 -7.61 28.83
C LYS A 109 -4.46 -8.82 28.33
N LYS A 110 -5.11 -9.98 28.37
CA LYS A 110 -4.60 -11.21 27.77
C LYS A 110 -5.28 -11.47 26.43
N VAL A 111 -4.49 -11.58 25.37
CA VAL A 111 -4.98 -11.77 24.00
C VAL A 111 -4.22 -12.90 23.32
N THR A 112 -4.90 -13.68 22.49
CA THR A 112 -4.28 -14.79 21.74
C THR A 112 -3.87 -14.33 20.35
N CYS A 113 -2.88 -14.96 19.71
CA CYS A 113 -2.59 -14.68 18.32
C CYS A 113 -3.65 -15.36 17.41
N LYS A 114 -4.29 -14.60 16.51
CA LYS A 114 -5.25 -15.17 15.53
C LYS A 114 -4.59 -15.96 14.39
N GLY A 115 -3.25 -16.03 14.35
CA GLY A 115 -2.49 -16.71 13.30
C GLY A 115 -2.37 -15.90 12.01
N LEU A 116 -2.27 -16.60 10.87
CA LEU A 116 -2.19 -16.01 9.52
C LEU A 116 -3.06 -16.79 8.52
N LYS A 117 -3.56 -16.09 7.51
CA LYS A 117 -4.03 -16.71 6.27
C LYS A 117 -2.82 -16.98 5.36
N ARG A 118 -2.80 -18.13 4.71
CA ARG A 118 -1.76 -18.54 3.74
C ARG A 118 -2.40 -18.79 2.38
N CYS A 119 -1.68 -18.48 1.31
CA CYS A 119 -2.12 -18.84 -0.04
C CYS A 119 -2.21 -20.36 -0.18
N SER A 120 -3.27 -20.87 -0.82
CA SER A 120 -3.45 -22.29 -1.14
C SER A 120 -2.41 -22.82 -2.13
N ALA A 121 -1.82 -21.94 -2.96
CA ALA A 121 -0.72 -22.27 -3.86
C ALA A 121 0.66 -22.31 -3.15
N ARG A 122 0.69 -22.20 -1.82
CA ARG A 122 1.92 -22.35 -1.05
C ARG A 122 2.24 -23.83 -0.89
N SER A 123 3.32 -24.28 -1.53
CA SER A 123 3.89 -25.60 -1.27
C SER A 123 4.45 -25.65 0.17
N LEU A 124 4.10 -26.70 0.91
CA LEU A 124 4.64 -26.94 2.26
C LEU A 124 6.08 -27.46 2.23
N HIS A 125 6.55 -27.91 1.05
CA HIS A 125 7.85 -28.56 0.87
C HIS A 125 8.89 -27.69 0.15
N ASP A 126 8.48 -26.58 -0.47
CA ASP A 126 9.41 -25.66 -1.10
C ASP A 126 9.78 -24.53 -0.14
N LEU A 127 10.92 -24.71 0.52
CA LEU A 127 11.66 -23.58 1.07
C LEU A 127 11.86 -22.56 -0.06
N PRO A 128 11.79 -21.25 0.21
CA PRO A 128 12.08 -20.25 -0.81
C PRO A 128 13.44 -20.60 -1.43
N LEU A 129 13.46 -20.88 -2.73
CA LEU A 129 14.72 -20.93 -3.46
C LEU A 129 15.45 -19.63 -3.15
N PRO A 130 16.76 -19.67 -2.81
CA PRO A 130 17.51 -18.45 -2.57
C PRO A 130 17.30 -17.56 -3.80
N SER A 131 16.71 -16.39 -3.60
CA SER A 131 16.58 -15.43 -4.68
C SER A 131 18.00 -15.12 -5.12
N LEU A 132 18.40 -15.62 -6.29
CA LEU A 132 19.62 -15.15 -6.93
C LEU A 132 19.50 -13.63 -6.99
N SER A 133 20.51 -12.93 -6.48
CA SER A 133 20.51 -11.46 -6.50
C SER A 133 20.35 -11.01 -7.95
N LEU A 134 19.18 -10.48 -8.28
CA LEU A 134 18.90 -9.95 -9.60
C LEU A 134 19.70 -8.65 -9.73
N ASP A 135 20.59 -8.61 -10.73
CA ASP A 135 21.16 -7.35 -11.19
C ASP A 135 20.04 -6.44 -11.72
N SER A 136 20.32 -5.14 -11.91
CA SER A 136 19.33 -4.14 -12.37
C SER A 136 18.58 -4.57 -13.64
N LEU A 137 19.24 -5.28 -14.56
CA LEU A 137 18.61 -5.83 -15.76
C LEU A 137 17.59 -6.95 -15.46
N GLY A 138 17.82 -7.72 -14.41
CA GLY A 138 16.90 -8.76 -13.94
C GLY A 138 15.64 -8.19 -13.33
N GLU A 139 15.74 -7.11 -12.55
CA GLU A 139 14.57 -6.47 -11.94
C GLU A 139 13.65 -5.83 -13.00
N ALA A 140 14.23 -5.20 -14.03
CA ALA A 140 13.47 -4.68 -15.17
C ALA A 140 12.73 -5.79 -15.94
N LYS A 141 13.39 -6.93 -16.20
CA LYS A 141 12.75 -8.09 -16.86
C LYS A 141 11.59 -8.65 -16.03
N LYS A 142 11.78 -8.74 -14.72
CA LYS A 142 10.74 -9.17 -13.77
C LYS A 142 9.56 -8.20 -13.76
N GLU A 143 9.82 -6.89 -13.76
CA GLU A 143 8.77 -5.86 -13.80
C GLU A 143 7.94 -5.98 -15.09
N ILE A 144 8.58 -6.00 -16.26
CA ILE A 144 7.90 -6.14 -17.56
C ILE A 144 7.09 -7.44 -17.59
N PHE A 145 7.64 -8.55 -17.09
CA PHE A 145 6.94 -9.83 -17.03
C PHE A 145 5.67 -9.76 -16.17
N LEU A 146 5.79 -9.23 -14.94
CA LEU A 146 4.67 -9.13 -14.01
C LEU A 146 3.61 -8.13 -14.52
N LYS A 147 4.05 -7.02 -15.12
CA LYS A 147 3.19 -6.03 -15.77
C LYS A 147 2.41 -6.65 -16.93
N THR A 148 3.07 -7.43 -17.78
CA THR A 148 2.43 -8.16 -18.90
C THR A 148 1.41 -9.19 -18.41
N LEU A 149 1.76 -9.95 -17.36
CA LEU A 149 0.86 -10.94 -16.77
C LEU A 149 -0.38 -10.27 -16.15
N ALA A 150 -0.18 -9.19 -15.39
CA ALA A 150 -1.27 -8.41 -14.81
C ALA A 150 -2.20 -7.85 -15.89
N PHE A 151 -1.63 -7.27 -16.94
CA PHE A 151 -2.38 -6.78 -18.09
C PHE A 151 -3.24 -7.87 -18.74
N TYR A 152 -2.65 -9.03 -19.05
CA TYR A 152 -3.38 -10.16 -19.61
C TYR A 152 -4.54 -10.62 -18.70
N CYS A 153 -4.29 -10.76 -17.40
CA CYS A 153 -5.32 -11.15 -16.44
C CYS A 153 -6.49 -10.15 -16.40
N THR A 154 -6.22 -8.85 -16.46
CA THR A 154 -7.26 -7.82 -16.54
C THR A 154 -8.04 -7.89 -17.85
N LEU A 155 -7.37 -8.14 -18.97
CA LEU A 155 -8.02 -8.34 -20.27
C LEU A 155 -8.94 -9.58 -20.28
N VAL A 156 -8.53 -10.68 -19.64
CA VAL A 156 -9.37 -11.88 -19.53
C VAL A 156 -10.61 -11.63 -18.66
N ASP A 157 -10.48 -10.83 -17.59
CA ASP A 157 -11.62 -10.51 -16.71
C ASP A 157 -12.61 -9.54 -17.35
N LYS A 158 -12.12 -8.53 -18.06
CA LYS A 158 -12.94 -7.42 -18.59
C LYS A 158 -13.31 -7.55 -20.07
N GLY A 159 -12.51 -8.24 -20.87
CA GLY A 159 -12.66 -8.33 -22.31
C GLY A 159 -12.72 -6.94 -22.95
N CYS A 160 -13.77 -6.69 -23.75
CA CYS A 160 -13.97 -5.36 -24.36
C CYS A 160 -14.39 -4.26 -23.39
N GLY A 161 -14.71 -4.59 -22.13
CA GLY A 161 -15.01 -3.60 -21.10
C GLY A 161 -13.78 -2.97 -20.44
N PHE A 162 -12.57 -3.30 -20.92
CA PHE A 162 -11.34 -2.68 -20.47
C PHE A 162 -11.33 -1.18 -20.80
N ASP A 163 -11.09 -0.35 -19.79
CA ASP A 163 -11.02 1.10 -19.92
C ASP A 163 -9.61 1.58 -19.56
N LEU A 164 -8.93 2.25 -20.49
CA LEU A 164 -7.54 2.67 -20.29
C LEU A 164 -7.40 3.69 -19.15
N GLN A 165 -8.38 4.56 -18.93
CA GLN A 165 -8.31 5.55 -17.85
C GLN A 165 -8.51 4.88 -16.50
N LYS A 166 -9.51 4.01 -16.38
CA LYS A 166 -9.86 3.38 -15.09
C LYS A 166 -9.01 2.17 -14.74
N ASP A 167 -8.56 1.43 -15.74
CA ASP A 167 -7.87 0.14 -15.58
C ASP A 167 -6.40 0.23 -15.95
N GLY A 168 -6.01 1.25 -16.72
CA GLY A 168 -4.63 1.51 -17.07
C GLY A 168 -3.82 2.07 -15.90
N GLU A 169 -4.43 2.77 -14.95
CA GLU A 169 -3.72 3.24 -13.74
C GLU A 169 -3.09 2.09 -12.95
N ASP A 170 -3.84 1.01 -12.71
CA ASP A 170 -3.38 -0.17 -11.96
C ASP A 170 -2.23 -0.94 -12.67
N ILE A 171 -2.04 -0.70 -13.98
CA ILE A 171 -1.06 -1.37 -14.83
C ILE A 171 0.03 -0.38 -15.31
N GLY A 172 -0.04 0.88 -14.89
CA GLY A 172 0.91 1.92 -15.27
C GLY A 172 0.85 2.32 -16.75
N LEU A 173 -0.33 2.32 -17.36
CA LEU A 173 -0.58 2.66 -18.78
C LEU A 173 -1.09 4.09 -19.01
N THR A 174 -1.55 4.79 -17.96
CA THR A 174 -1.97 6.20 -18.12
C THR A 174 -0.75 7.11 -18.01
N GLY A 175 -0.54 7.97 -19.00
CA GLY A 175 0.28 9.16 -18.88
C GLY A 175 -0.64 10.34 -18.62
N LEU A 176 -0.27 11.17 -17.63
CA LEU A 176 -0.72 12.54 -17.37
C LEU A 176 -1.97 12.96 -18.15
N ASP A 177 -3.15 12.88 -17.52
CA ASP A 177 -4.34 13.70 -17.75
C ASP A 177 -5.38 13.26 -16.69
N ASP A 178 -5.16 13.71 -15.45
CA ASP A 178 -6.11 13.56 -14.33
C ASP A 178 -7.14 14.70 -14.44
N ASP A 179 -8.25 14.46 -15.15
CA ASP A 179 -9.48 15.24 -14.95
C ASP A 179 -10.36 14.47 -13.96
N ASP A 180 -10.41 14.98 -12.72
CA ASP A 180 -11.23 14.46 -11.64
C ASP A 180 -12.72 14.54 -11.99
N ASP A 181 -13.38 13.38 -12.15
CA ASP A 181 -14.84 13.29 -12.15
C ASP A 181 -15.29 12.39 -11.00
N GLU A 182 -15.47 13.01 -9.82
CA GLU A 182 -16.12 12.43 -8.66
C GLU A 182 -17.63 12.30 -8.91
N SER A 183 -18.07 11.11 -9.34
CA SER A 183 -19.44 10.67 -9.05
C SER A 183 -19.57 9.14 -9.09
N ALA A 184 -19.65 8.53 -7.90
CA ALA A 184 -20.15 7.17 -7.76
C ALA A 184 -21.08 7.09 -6.55
N SER A 185 -22.34 7.42 -6.80
CA SER A 185 -23.46 7.11 -5.92
C SER A 185 -23.62 5.58 -5.81
N GLU A 186 -23.47 5.04 -4.59
CA GLU A 186 -23.84 3.66 -4.29
C GLU A 186 -25.35 3.57 -4.05
N SER A 187 -26.06 2.88 -4.94
CA SER A 187 -27.44 2.43 -4.71
C SER A 187 -27.55 0.91 -4.87
N ASP A 188 -28.50 0.38 -4.10
CA ASP A 188 -28.53 -0.93 -3.48
C ASP A 188 -29.18 -2.05 -4.34
N GLN A 189 -28.99 -3.31 -3.89
CA GLN A 189 -29.82 -4.52 -4.11
C GLN A 189 -30.02 -5.15 -5.51
N SER A 190 -29.57 -6.41 -5.63
CA SER A 190 -30.40 -7.59 -5.95
C SER A 190 -29.50 -8.83 -6.16
N GLU A 191 -29.86 -9.91 -5.44
CA GLU A 191 -29.25 -11.24 -5.55
C GLU A 191 -30.07 -12.11 -6.50
N SER A 192 -29.39 -12.84 -7.39
CA SER A 192 -29.93 -14.08 -7.94
C SER A 192 -28.80 -15.11 -8.02
N GLU A 193 -28.97 -16.18 -7.26
CA GLU A 193 -28.07 -17.31 -7.15
C GLU A 193 -28.26 -18.26 -8.33
N THR A 194 -27.17 -18.64 -8.99
CA THR A 194 -27.05 -19.96 -9.64
C THR A 194 -25.59 -20.44 -9.58
N GLY A 195 -25.33 -21.35 -8.65
CA GLY A 195 -24.73 -22.65 -8.94
C GLY A 195 -23.33 -22.74 -9.58
N THR A 196 -22.33 -21.96 -9.16
CA THR A 196 -20.93 -22.42 -9.00
C THR A 196 -20.23 -21.39 -8.12
N THR A 197 -19.84 -21.74 -6.89
CA THR A 197 -19.21 -20.81 -5.94
C THR A 197 -17.76 -20.49 -6.34
N VAL A 198 -17.60 -19.75 -7.44
CA VAL A 198 -16.36 -19.00 -7.68
C VAL A 198 -16.29 -17.93 -6.60
N ILE A 199 -15.32 -18.02 -5.69
CA ILE A 199 -15.06 -16.99 -4.68
C ILE A 199 -14.70 -15.70 -5.43
N LYS A 200 -15.70 -14.83 -5.63
CA LYS A 200 -15.51 -13.52 -6.24
C LYS A 200 -14.97 -12.57 -5.18
N ASP A 201 -13.94 -11.82 -5.54
CA ASP A 201 -13.39 -10.75 -4.67
C ASP A 201 -14.52 -9.74 -4.38
N LYS A 202 -14.87 -9.52 -3.11
CA LYS A 202 -15.93 -8.57 -2.73
C LYS A 202 -15.56 -7.12 -3.07
N ARG A 203 -14.30 -6.84 -3.38
CA ARG A 203 -13.84 -5.54 -3.91
C ARG A 203 -13.97 -5.42 -5.43
N ARG A 204 -14.43 -6.47 -6.12
CA ARG A 204 -14.63 -6.46 -7.57
C ARG A 204 -15.76 -5.50 -7.91
N ARG A 205 -15.42 -4.39 -8.57
CA ARG A 205 -16.42 -3.50 -9.18
C ARG A 205 -17.29 -4.35 -10.13
N LYS A 206 -18.61 -4.28 -9.97
CA LYS A 206 -19.56 -4.96 -10.88
C LYS A 206 -19.32 -4.39 -12.28
N SER A 207 -19.00 -5.26 -13.25
CA SER A 207 -18.94 -4.87 -14.66
C SER A 207 -20.30 -4.31 -15.07
N SER A 208 -20.35 -3.02 -15.42
CA SER A 208 -21.58 -2.35 -15.85
C SER A 208 -22.00 -2.72 -17.28
N ARG A 209 -21.16 -3.47 -18.02
CA ARG A 209 -21.45 -3.87 -19.40
C ARG A 209 -21.41 -5.39 -19.57
N PRO A 210 -22.27 -5.98 -20.41
CA PRO A 210 -22.17 -7.39 -20.79
C PRO A 210 -20.81 -7.63 -21.48
N SER A 211 -20.05 -8.60 -20.98
CA SER A 211 -18.74 -8.93 -21.53
C SER A 211 -18.88 -9.41 -22.97
N CYS A 212 -18.25 -8.69 -23.91
CA CYS A 212 -18.15 -9.12 -25.30
C CYS A 212 -17.58 -10.55 -25.39
N LYS A 213 -18.19 -11.42 -26.21
CA LYS A 213 -17.73 -12.80 -26.45
C LYS A 213 -16.62 -12.90 -27.52
N GLY A 214 -16.14 -11.77 -28.04
CA GLY A 214 -15.11 -11.74 -29.06
C GLY A 214 -13.74 -12.09 -28.47
N LYS A 215 -12.94 -12.87 -29.20
CA LYS A 215 -11.55 -13.10 -28.84
C LYS A 215 -10.73 -11.84 -29.10
N LEU A 216 -9.79 -11.57 -28.21
CA LEU A 216 -8.77 -10.54 -28.38
C LEU A 216 -7.58 -11.16 -29.10
N GLY A 217 -7.15 -10.53 -30.19
CA GLY A 217 -6.00 -10.93 -30.98
C GLY A 217 -4.92 -9.85 -30.98
N LEU A 218 -3.66 -10.26 -31.10
CA LEU A 218 -2.52 -9.37 -31.25
C LEU A 218 -2.10 -9.29 -32.73
N HIS A 219 -2.19 -8.11 -33.30
CA HIS A 219 -1.95 -7.83 -34.72
C HIS A 219 -0.78 -6.86 -34.91
N LEU A 220 -0.24 -6.80 -36.12
CA LEU A 220 0.79 -5.84 -36.50
C LEU A 220 0.17 -4.79 -37.43
N ASP A 221 0.47 -3.51 -37.20
CA ASP A 221 0.10 -2.45 -38.13
C ASP A 221 1.04 -2.44 -39.36
N GLU A 222 0.75 -1.56 -40.32
CA GLU A 222 1.55 -1.37 -41.54
C GLU A 222 3.01 -0.95 -41.24
N TYR A 223 3.27 -0.45 -40.02
CA TYR A 223 4.58 -0.01 -39.54
C TYR A 223 5.26 -1.08 -38.66
N GLY A 224 4.68 -2.28 -38.55
CA GLY A 224 5.22 -3.39 -37.74
C GLY A 224 5.00 -3.22 -36.22
N ARG A 225 4.18 -2.27 -35.77
CA ARG A 225 3.86 -2.08 -34.35
C ARG A 225 2.72 -3.00 -33.92
N SER A 226 2.86 -3.59 -32.74
CA SER A 226 1.86 -4.51 -32.20
C SER A 226 0.66 -3.76 -31.61
N PHE A 227 -0.55 -4.18 -31.96
CA PHE A 227 -1.77 -3.66 -31.37
C PHE A 227 -2.74 -4.80 -31.02
N LEU A 228 -3.55 -4.61 -29.98
CA LEU A 228 -4.57 -5.55 -29.54
C LEU A 228 -5.91 -5.15 -30.12
N GLN A 229 -6.67 -6.11 -30.67
CA GLN A 229 -8.01 -5.85 -31.22
C GLN A 229 -8.97 -7.00 -30.91
N CYS A 230 -10.21 -6.65 -30.58
CA CYS A 230 -11.29 -7.63 -30.54
C CYS A 230 -11.73 -8.05 -31.96
N GLN A 231 -11.93 -9.35 -32.17
CA GLN A 231 -12.35 -9.92 -33.46
C GLN A 231 -13.62 -9.32 -34.07
N TYR A 232 -14.52 -8.78 -33.23
CA TYR A 232 -15.79 -8.21 -33.69
C TYR A 232 -15.70 -6.70 -33.98
N ARG A 233 -14.54 -6.09 -33.74
CA ARG A 233 -14.36 -4.66 -33.95
C ARG A 233 -14.42 -4.31 -35.44
N LYS A 234 -15.48 -3.60 -35.83
CA LYS A 234 -15.61 -2.93 -37.13
C LYS A 234 -15.17 -1.47 -37.01
N ILE A 235 -14.79 -0.85 -38.13
CA ILE A 235 -14.34 0.56 -38.17
C ILE A 235 -15.38 1.51 -37.57
N THR A 236 -16.67 1.19 -37.73
CA THR A 236 -17.80 2.00 -37.26
C THR A 236 -18.22 1.73 -35.82
N ASP A 237 -17.68 0.69 -35.16
CA ASP A 237 -18.14 0.25 -33.84
C ASP A 237 -17.07 0.52 -32.77
N LYS A 238 -17.31 1.58 -31.98
CA LYS A 238 -16.45 1.97 -30.85
C LYS A 238 -16.67 1.11 -29.59
N ALA A 239 -17.65 0.21 -29.57
CA ALA A 239 -17.94 -0.62 -28.40
C ALA A 239 -16.92 -1.77 -28.18
N HIS A 240 -16.07 -2.03 -29.17
CA HIS A 240 -15.05 -3.08 -29.11
C HIS A 240 -13.64 -2.52 -28.90
N LEU A 241 -12.87 -3.22 -28.05
CA LEU A 241 -11.55 -2.80 -27.64
C LEU A 241 -10.54 -2.79 -28.81
N ILE A 242 -9.79 -1.70 -28.89
CA ILE A 242 -8.49 -1.62 -29.57
C ILE A 242 -7.49 -0.98 -28.62
N LEU A 243 -6.28 -1.52 -28.52
CA LEU A 243 -5.18 -0.90 -27.79
C LEU A 243 -3.97 -0.87 -28.72
N ARG A 244 -3.46 0.33 -28.99
CA ARG A 244 -2.34 0.54 -29.93
C ARG A 244 -1.00 0.71 -29.22
N THR A 245 -1.02 1.12 -27.96
CA THR A 245 0.16 1.35 -27.12
C THR A 245 0.47 0.10 -26.31
N LEU A 246 1.40 -0.72 -26.80
CA LEU A 246 1.82 -1.96 -26.13
C LEU A 246 3.35 -2.03 -25.91
N ASP A 247 4.06 -0.93 -26.10
CA ASP A 247 5.52 -0.88 -26.14
C ASP A 247 6.20 -1.24 -24.79
N GLU A 248 5.46 -1.13 -23.68
CA GLU A 248 5.94 -1.41 -22.33
C GLU A 248 5.74 -2.88 -21.90
N PHE A 249 5.21 -3.72 -22.78
CA PHE A 249 4.89 -5.12 -22.48
C PHE A 249 5.82 -6.09 -23.20
N ASP A 250 5.92 -7.28 -22.63
CA ASP A 250 6.55 -8.43 -23.25
C ASP A 250 5.64 -9.00 -24.35
N ILE A 251 5.71 -8.41 -25.54
CA ILE A 251 4.85 -8.74 -26.69
C ILE A 251 4.84 -10.25 -27.02
N PRO A 252 5.99 -10.96 -27.12
CA PRO A 252 5.96 -12.39 -27.39
C PRO A 252 5.26 -13.20 -26.29
N TYR A 253 5.42 -12.82 -25.01
CA TYR A 253 4.73 -13.51 -23.92
C TYR A 253 3.22 -13.23 -23.95
N LEU A 254 2.82 -11.97 -24.17
CA LEU A 254 1.42 -11.59 -24.31
C LEU A 254 0.74 -12.31 -25.48
N ARG A 255 1.43 -12.43 -26.62
CA ARG A 255 0.96 -13.20 -27.78
C ARG A 255 0.72 -14.66 -27.39
N ALA A 256 1.71 -15.29 -26.76
CA ALA A 256 1.61 -16.69 -26.33
C ALA A 256 0.41 -16.91 -25.38
N LEU A 257 0.16 -15.97 -24.44
CA LEU A 257 -0.97 -16.02 -23.53
C LEU A 257 -2.34 -15.87 -24.24
N LEU A 258 -2.43 -15.02 -25.26
CA LEU A 258 -3.67 -14.82 -26.04
C LEU A 258 -3.96 -15.98 -26.99
N GLU A 259 -2.93 -16.56 -27.59
CA GLU A 259 -3.02 -17.68 -28.54
C GLU A 259 -3.00 -19.05 -27.83
N ASN A 260 -2.76 -19.07 -26.52
CA ASN A 260 -2.62 -20.27 -25.69
C ASN A 260 -1.46 -21.19 -26.17
N ASP A 261 -0.35 -20.59 -26.58
CA ASP A 261 0.89 -21.30 -26.94
C ASP A 261 1.59 -21.82 -25.67
N SER A 262 1.20 -23.03 -25.27
CA SER A 262 1.73 -23.70 -24.07
C SER A 262 3.25 -23.77 -24.01
N ARG A 263 3.95 -23.97 -25.14
CA ARG A 263 5.40 -24.14 -25.15
C ARG A 263 6.11 -22.84 -24.73
N VAL A 264 5.74 -21.73 -25.36
CA VAL A 264 6.34 -20.42 -25.06
C VAL A 264 5.95 -19.93 -23.66
N ILE A 265 4.71 -20.21 -23.23
CA ILE A 265 4.27 -19.92 -21.87
C ILE A 265 5.14 -20.69 -20.86
N ASP A 266 5.30 -22.00 -21.07
CA ASP A 266 6.04 -22.86 -20.15
C ASP A 266 7.51 -22.47 -20.07
N GLU A 267 8.17 -22.25 -21.21
CA GLU A 267 9.58 -21.80 -21.25
C GLU A 267 9.78 -20.49 -20.47
N ARG A 268 8.89 -19.50 -20.65
CA ARG A 268 9.02 -18.19 -20.00
C ARG A 268 8.67 -18.21 -18.53
N GLU A 269 7.59 -18.90 -18.16
CA GLU A 269 7.18 -19.01 -16.76
C GLU A 269 8.14 -19.90 -15.95
N GLU A 270 8.75 -20.90 -16.57
CA GLU A 270 9.78 -21.73 -15.95
C GLU A 270 11.07 -20.94 -15.73
N LEU A 271 11.46 -20.10 -16.69
CA LEU A 271 12.55 -19.16 -16.50
C LEU A 271 12.25 -18.19 -15.34
N ALA A 272 11.05 -17.61 -15.30
CA ALA A 272 10.62 -16.74 -14.20
C ALA A 272 10.65 -17.46 -12.84
N ARG A 273 10.24 -18.74 -12.79
CA ARG A 273 10.30 -19.60 -11.60
C ARG A 273 11.71 -19.74 -11.07
N GLN A 274 12.70 -19.92 -11.93
CA GLN A 274 14.12 -20.03 -11.54
C GLN A 274 14.63 -18.75 -10.85
N PHE A 275 14.09 -17.59 -11.22
CA PHE A 275 14.38 -16.31 -10.57
C PHE A 275 13.43 -15.98 -9.40
N GLY A 276 12.56 -16.91 -9.01
CA GLY A 276 11.68 -16.79 -7.84
C GLY A 276 10.46 -15.88 -8.05
N TYR A 277 10.03 -15.61 -9.28
CA TYR A 277 8.84 -14.81 -9.57
C TYR A 277 7.92 -15.46 -10.63
N GLY A 278 6.72 -14.91 -10.79
CA GLY A 278 5.75 -15.39 -11.77
C GLY A 278 4.84 -16.51 -11.25
N PRO A 279 3.97 -17.06 -12.11
CA PRO A 279 2.85 -17.89 -11.69
C PRO A 279 3.22 -19.32 -11.30
N ARG A 280 4.39 -19.79 -11.72
CA ARG A 280 4.96 -21.10 -11.34
C ARG A 280 5.89 -21.02 -10.12
N ALA A 281 6.22 -19.81 -9.64
CA ALA A 281 7.05 -19.64 -8.45
C ALA A 281 6.29 -20.00 -7.16
N PRO A 282 6.98 -20.58 -6.16
CA PRO A 282 6.36 -20.90 -4.89
C PRO A 282 5.84 -19.63 -4.21
N CYS A 283 4.59 -19.68 -3.73
CA CYS A 283 3.96 -18.53 -3.12
C CYS A 283 4.25 -18.47 -1.60
N SER A 284 4.94 -17.41 -1.16
CA SER A 284 5.17 -17.14 0.27
C SER A 284 4.14 -16.18 0.88
N PHE A 285 3.18 -15.68 0.08
CA PHE A 285 2.25 -14.65 0.52
C PHE A 285 1.40 -15.09 1.71
N THR A 286 1.38 -14.24 2.74
CA THR A 286 0.53 -14.40 3.92
C THR A 286 -0.25 -13.13 4.16
N ALA A 287 -1.41 -13.27 4.79
CA ALA A 287 -2.25 -12.15 5.18
C ALA A 287 -2.73 -12.30 6.61
N ALA A 288 -2.96 -11.15 7.27
CA ALA A 288 -3.61 -11.11 8.57
C ALA A 288 -4.98 -11.83 8.53
N PRO A 289 -5.37 -12.59 9.56
CA PRO A 289 -6.70 -13.21 9.66
C PRO A 289 -7.86 -12.22 9.56
N SER A 290 -7.63 -10.99 10.00
CA SER A 290 -8.55 -9.85 9.92
C SER A 290 -8.60 -9.20 8.53
N ALA A 291 -7.65 -9.51 7.64
CA ALA A 291 -7.66 -8.98 6.29
C ALA A 291 -8.91 -9.46 5.55
N LYS A 292 -9.66 -8.51 4.98
CA LYS A 292 -10.84 -8.79 4.16
C LYS A 292 -10.50 -9.54 2.85
N LYS A 293 -9.22 -9.60 2.48
CA LYS A 293 -8.72 -10.31 1.30
C LYS A 293 -8.98 -11.82 1.45
N GLN A 294 -9.57 -12.42 0.41
CA GLN A 294 -9.81 -13.87 0.32
C GLN A 294 -8.94 -14.53 -0.76
N LEU A 295 -8.35 -13.73 -1.66
CA LEU A 295 -7.52 -14.20 -2.75
C LEU A 295 -6.11 -13.62 -2.63
N CYS A 296 -5.11 -14.43 -2.98
CA CYS A 296 -3.72 -14.03 -3.13
C CYS A 296 -3.61 -12.91 -4.18
N PRO A 297 -2.82 -11.84 -3.97
CA PRO A 297 -2.58 -10.84 -5.01
C PRO A 297 -1.79 -11.39 -6.19
N HIS A 298 -1.01 -12.46 -5.98
CA HIS A 298 -0.26 -13.10 -7.05
C HIS A 298 -1.12 -14.12 -7.80
N TRP A 299 -0.91 -14.18 -9.11
CA TRP A 299 -1.46 -15.20 -9.99
C TRP A 299 -0.61 -16.46 -9.90
N HIS A 300 -1.26 -17.61 -9.94
CA HIS A 300 -0.63 -18.92 -9.87
C HIS A 300 -1.12 -19.80 -11.02
N ARG A 301 -0.25 -20.70 -11.46
CA ARG A 301 -0.61 -21.75 -12.42
C ARG A 301 -0.71 -23.09 -11.68
N PRO A 302 -1.89 -23.46 -11.15
CA PRO A 302 -2.13 -24.78 -10.55
C PRO A 302 -2.00 -25.91 -11.58
N GLU A 303 -2.05 -27.16 -11.11
CA GLU A 303 -1.94 -28.38 -11.94
C GLU A 303 -2.94 -28.43 -13.11
N THR A 304 -4.05 -27.70 -13.02
CA THR A 304 -5.03 -27.56 -14.11
C THR A 304 -4.51 -26.77 -15.31
N GLY A 305 -3.32 -26.15 -15.19
CA GLY A 305 -2.67 -25.37 -16.23
C GLY A 305 -3.30 -24.01 -16.48
N ARG A 306 -4.39 -23.63 -15.79
CA ARG A 306 -5.06 -22.33 -15.95
C ARG A 306 -4.67 -21.34 -14.88
N LEU A 307 -4.34 -20.11 -15.28
CA LEU A 307 -4.04 -19.02 -14.34
C LEU A 307 -5.22 -18.78 -13.40
N ALA A 308 -4.94 -18.82 -12.10
CA ALA A 308 -5.90 -18.57 -11.05
C ALA A 308 -5.24 -17.85 -9.87
N ARG A 309 -6.03 -17.07 -9.12
CA ARG A 309 -5.58 -16.52 -7.84
C ARG A 309 -5.75 -17.59 -6.76
N GLY A 310 -4.72 -17.81 -5.96
CA GLY A 310 -4.79 -18.76 -4.85
C GLY A 310 -5.74 -18.27 -3.76
N VAL A 311 -6.41 -19.19 -3.07
CA VAL A 311 -7.35 -18.88 -1.98
C VAL A 311 -6.56 -18.66 -0.70
N LEU A 312 -6.89 -17.63 0.08
CA LEU A 312 -6.26 -17.34 1.35
C LEU A 312 -6.96 -18.11 2.47
N GLU A 313 -6.35 -19.23 2.85
CA GLU A 313 -6.90 -20.17 3.82
C GLU A 313 -6.24 -20.02 5.17
N ARG A 314 -6.99 -20.29 6.25
CA ARG A 314 -6.42 -20.40 7.58
C ARG A 314 -5.89 -21.82 7.77
N PRO A 315 -4.60 -22.00 8.10
CA PRO A 315 -4.06 -23.33 8.39
C PRO A 315 -4.89 -24.02 9.48
N LYS A 316 -5.04 -25.34 9.37
CA LYS A 316 -5.67 -26.14 10.43
C LYS A 316 -4.76 -26.11 11.67
N GLY A 317 -5.15 -25.34 12.68
CA GLY A 317 -4.40 -25.14 13.92
C GLY A 317 -4.29 -23.67 14.29
N ASN A 318 -4.65 -23.33 15.53
CA ASN A 318 -4.48 -21.98 16.05
C ASN A 318 -3.02 -21.74 16.45
N CYS A 319 -2.58 -20.50 16.39
CA CYS A 319 -1.30 -20.12 16.95
C CYS A 319 -1.36 -20.21 18.49
N GLY A 320 -0.40 -20.91 19.10
CA GLY A 320 -0.31 -21.06 20.56
C GLY A 320 0.24 -19.82 21.28
N ALA A 321 0.75 -18.85 20.52
CA ALA A 321 1.28 -17.60 21.06
C ALA A 321 0.16 -16.77 21.72
N THR A 322 0.47 -16.24 22.90
CA THR A 322 -0.42 -15.34 23.67
C THR A 322 0.34 -14.11 24.08
N PHE A 323 -0.35 -12.98 24.20
CA PHE A 323 0.22 -11.71 24.62
C PHE A 323 -0.45 -11.21 25.90
N ASP A 324 0.36 -10.84 26.87
CA ASP A 324 -0.06 -10.04 28.01
C ASP A 324 0.31 -8.59 27.76
N ILE A 325 -0.68 -7.71 27.79
CA ILE A 325 -0.51 -6.29 27.52
C ILE A 325 -0.86 -5.52 28.79
N TYR A 326 0.11 -4.79 29.33
CA TYR A 326 -0.04 -3.93 30.50
C TYR A 326 0.00 -2.47 30.04
N THR A 327 -1.15 -1.79 30.13
CA THR A 327 -1.29 -0.38 29.76
C THR A 327 -1.54 0.45 31.01
N PRO A 328 -0.66 1.40 31.38
CA PRO A 328 -0.91 2.33 32.50
C PRO A 328 -2.20 3.12 32.30
N TYR A 329 -2.90 3.44 33.39
CA TYR A 329 -4.05 4.36 33.32
C TYR A 329 -3.60 5.77 32.92
N GLU A 330 -2.50 6.24 33.50
CA GLU A 330 -1.95 7.57 33.23
C GLU A 330 -0.70 7.47 32.34
N LEU A 331 -0.93 7.50 31.02
CA LEU A 331 0.15 7.49 30.03
C LEU A 331 1.01 8.77 30.03
N ALA A 332 0.52 9.86 30.62
CA ALA A 332 1.29 11.10 30.77
C ALA A 332 2.43 10.97 31.79
N ASP A 333 2.19 10.18 32.84
CA ASP A 333 3.16 9.91 33.91
C ASP A 333 4.01 8.69 33.63
N CYS A 334 3.45 7.67 32.97
CA CYS A 334 4.16 6.51 32.48
C CYS A 334 3.85 6.27 30.99
N PRO A 335 4.63 6.87 30.06
CA PRO A 335 4.43 6.71 28.62
C PRO A 335 5.01 5.38 28.14
N ARG A 336 4.83 4.29 28.89
CA ARG A 336 5.37 2.98 28.57
C ARG A 336 4.26 1.95 28.65
N VAL A 337 4.24 1.04 27.68
CA VAL A 337 3.34 -0.11 27.65
C VAL A 337 4.22 -1.35 27.60
N VAL A 338 3.92 -2.33 28.45
CA VAL A 338 4.64 -3.61 28.45
C VAL A 338 3.82 -4.63 27.69
N ILE A 339 4.46 -5.32 26.75
CA ILE A 339 3.86 -6.41 25.99
C ILE A 339 4.74 -7.64 26.17
N VAL A 340 4.18 -8.71 26.73
CA VAL A 340 4.87 -9.99 26.92
C VAL A 340 4.26 -11.01 25.98
N CYS A 341 5.06 -11.52 25.04
CA CYS A 341 4.68 -12.67 24.21
C CYS A 341 5.08 -13.96 24.92
N ARG A 342 4.11 -14.85 25.15
CA ARG A 342 4.32 -16.21 25.66
C ARG A 342 4.06 -17.22 24.56
N ASN A 343 4.89 -18.27 24.55
CA ASN A 343 4.93 -19.36 23.58
C ASN A 343 5.43 -18.92 22.19
N PRO A 344 6.14 -19.80 21.46
CA PRO A 344 6.57 -19.52 20.11
C PRO A 344 5.39 -19.45 19.12
N HIS A 345 5.55 -18.64 18.07
CA HIS A 345 4.61 -18.60 16.95
C HIS A 345 4.76 -19.85 16.07
N SER A 346 3.64 -20.40 15.58
CA SER A 346 3.61 -21.51 14.62
C SER A 346 3.56 -21.04 13.16
N HIS A 347 3.86 -19.75 12.92
CA HIS A 347 3.80 -19.11 11.62
C HIS A 347 4.87 -18.01 11.51
N PRO A 348 5.29 -17.63 10.29
CA PRO A 348 6.19 -16.51 10.09
C PRO A 348 5.52 -15.18 10.47
N ASP A 349 6.29 -14.11 10.53
CA ASP A 349 5.75 -12.80 10.86
C ASP A 349 4.78 -12.30 9.76
N PRO A 350 3.64 -11.68 10.14
CA PRO A 350 2.71 -11.09 9.18
C PRO A 350 3.41 -10.02 8.35
N HIS A 351 3.00 -9.79 7.10
CA HIS A 351 3.40 -8.55 6.43
C HIS A 351 2.87 -7.32 7.20
N PRO A 352 3.66 -6.24 7.35
CA PRO A 352 3.20 -5.03 8.00
C PRO A 352 2.03 -4.43 7.22
N VAL A 353 0.86 -4.37 7.86
CA VAL A 353 -0.38 -3.87 7.25
C VAL A 353 -0.49 -2.35 7.35
N LYS A 354 0.17 -1.74 8.34
CA LYS A 354 0.15 -0.29 8.60
C LYS A 354 1.57 0.27 8.56
N THR A 355 1.70 1.52 8.13
CA THR A 355 2.94 2.27 8.28
C THR A 355 3.19 2.55 9.76
N PRO A 356 4.35 2.16 10.31
CA PRO A 356 4.73 2.48 11.68
C PRO A 356 4.64 3.99 11.96
N PRO A 357 4.16 4.42 13.14
CA PRO A 357 3.99 5.85 13.44
C PRO A 357 5.24 6.72 13.23
N PRO A 358 6.47 6.31 13.61
CA PRO A 358 7.65 7.13 13.38
C PRO A 358 7.95 7.34 11.87
N LEU A 359 7.70 6.31 11.06
CA LEU A 359 7.86 6.41 9.61
C LEU A 359 6.77 7.28 8.98
N LEU A 360 5.55 7.19 9.51
CA LEU A 360 4.44 8.02 9.06
C LEU A 360 4.66 9.50 9.42
N GLU A 361 5.28 9.78 10.57
CA GLU A 361 5.63 11.14 10.98
C GLU A 361 6.63 11.78 10.00
N VAL A 362 7.73 11.08 9.70
CA VAL A 362 8.69 11.52 8.66
C VAL A 362 7.97 11.74 7.34
N PHE A 363 7.14 10.79 6.90
CA PHE A 363 6.41 10.91 5.64
C PHE A 363 5.50 12.14 5.60
N ARG A 364 4.75 12.39 6.69
CA ARG A 364 3.86 13.56 6.80
C ARG A 364 4.64 14.88 6.86
N SER A 365 5.76 14.92 7.58
CA SER A 365 6.63 16.11 7.59
C SER A 365 7.09 16.46 6.17
N LEU A 366 7.51 15.47 5.39
CA LEU A 366 7.90 15.68 3.99
C LEU A 366 6.73 16.09 3.09
N LEU A 367 5.51 15.62 3.36
CA LEU A 367 4.33 16.09 2.63
C LEU A 367 4.02 17.56 2.92
N LEU A 368 4.24 18.02 4.16
CA LEU A 368 4.06 19.43 4.52
C LEU A 368 5.12 20.33 3.87
N GLU A 369 6.33 19.80 3.64
CA GLU A 369 7.40 20.52 2.91
C GLU A 369 7.10 20.74 1.42
N LEU A 370 6.11 20.04 0.85
CA LEU A 370 5.68 20.25 -0.54
C LEU A 370 4.90 21.56 -0.74
N ASP A 371 4.41 22.17 0.34
CA ASP A 371 3.66 23.41 0.33
C ASP A 371 2.49 23.36 -0.68
N TRP A 372 2.38 24.32 -1.60
CA TRP A 372 1.31 24.38 -2.61
C TRP A 372 1.21 23.13 -3.49
N LYS A 373 2.32 22.37 -3.68
CA LYS A 373 2.31 21.14 -4.49
C LYS A 373 1.48 20.02 -3.83
N LEU A 374 1.20 20.12 -2.52
CA LEU A 374 0.37 19.14 -1.82
C LEU A 374 -1.09 19.17 -2.32
N ALA A 375 -1.57 20.33 -2.78
CA ALA A 375 -2.91 20.47 -3.34
C ALA A 375 -3.15 19.52 -4.53
N ASP A 376 -2.11 19.31 -5.34
CA ASP A 376 -2.13 18.46 -6.54
C ASP A 376 -1.33 17.14 -6.34
N ALA A 377 -0.97 16.81 -5.10
CA ALA A 377 -0.20 15.60 -4.83
C ALA A 377 -1.03 14.34 -5.06
N THR A 378 -0.49 13.42 -5.83
CA THR A 378 -0.95 12.03 -5.94
C THR A 378 0.20 11.10 -5.58
N PRO A 379 -0.05 9.85 -5.14
CA PRO A 379 1.03 8.91 -4.84
C PRO A 379 2.05 8.78 -5.98
N ARG A 380 1.58 8.89 -7.24
CA ARG A 380 2.44 8.85 -8.43
C ARG A 380 3.25 10.13 -8.61
N LYS A 381 2.64 11.31 -8.45
CA LYS A 381 3.36 12.59 -8.51
C LYS A 381 4.44 12.69 -7.41
N LEU A 382 4.16 12.16 -6.22
CA LEU A 382 5.17 12.05 -5.15
C LEU A 382 6.38 11.20 -5.54
N MET A 383 6.16 10.08 -6.25
CA MET A 383 7.24 9.22 -6.71
C MET A 383 8.12 9.88 -7.78
N ILE A 384 7.60 10.88 -8.49
CA ILE A 384 8.32 11.63 -9.51
C ILE A 384 8.99 12.88 -8.92
N ASP A 385 8.46 13.42 -7.82
CA ASP A 385 9.04 14.60 -7.16
C ASP A 385 10.40 14.25 -6.53
N SER A 386 11.47 14.73 -7.17
CA SER A 386 12.85 14.49 -6.78
C SER A 386 13.20 15.03 -5.39
N GLY A 387 12.53 16.10 -4.93
CA GLY A 387 12.72 16.67 -3.60
C GLY A 387 12.15 15.75 -2.52
N PHE A 388 10.90 15.35 -2.69
CA PHE A 388 10.22 14.42 -1.79
C PHE A 388 10.93 13.08 -1.72
N MET A 389 11.19 12.44 -2.87
CA MET A 389 11.88 11.14 -2.91
C MET A 389 13.33 11.23 -2.44
N GLY A 390 14.02 12.36 -2.69
CA GLY A 390 15.36 12.63 -2.18
C GLY A 390 15.40 12.67 -0.66
N ASN A 391 14.49 13.43 -0.05
CA ASN A 391 14.42 13.57 1.41
C ASN A 391 13.95 12.27 2.08
N LEU A 392 12.96 11.56 1.50
CA LEU A 392 12.48 10.29 2.03
C LEU A 392 13.58 9.22 2.00
N ARG A 393 14.35 9.12 0.91
CA ARG A 393 15.51 8.21 0.83
C ARG A 393 16.53 8.50 1.92
N ARG A 394 16.86 9.79 2.11
CA ARG A 394 17.83 10.22 3.12
C ARG A 394 17.36 9.84 4.53
N ALA A 395 16.08 10.09 4.83
CA ALA A 395 15.50 9.77 6.12
C ALA A 395 15.47 8.25 6.40
N LEU A 396 15.35 7.42 5.37
CA LEU A 396 15.32 5.96 5.47
C LEU A 396 16.68 5.28 5.26
N GLY A 397 17.76 6.05 5.04
CA GLY A 397 19.10 5.50 4.82
C GLY A 397 19.24 4.70 3.51
N TRP A 398 18.46 5.04 2.48
CA TRP A 398 18.57 4.40 1.18
C TRP A 398 19.77 4.91 0.39
N ASN A 399 20.78 4.04 0.21
CA ASN A 399 22.09 4.41 -0.34
C ASN A 399 22.30 3.92 -1.79
N LYS A 400 21.26 3.42 -2.47
CA LYS A 400 21.41 2.91 -3.85
C LYS A 400 21.30 4.06 -4.87
N PRO A 401 22.01 3.96 -6.02
CA PRO A 401 22.13 5.06 -6.98
C PRO A 401 20.88 5.31 -7.85
N PHE A 402 19.82 4.52 -7.70
CA PHE A 402 18.58 4.63 -8.46
C PHE A 402 17.41 5.00 -7.56
N ASP A 403 16.36 5.57 -8.16
CA ASP A 403 15.13 5.91 -7.47
C ASP A 403 14.27 4.66 -7.28
N PRO A 404 14.06 4.21 -6.03
CA PRO A 404 13.24 3.04 -5.76
C PRO A 404 11.75 3.39 -5.81
N PRO A 405 10.88 2.41 -6.12
CA PRO A 405 9.46 2.56 -5.81
C PRO A 405 9.25 2.65 -4.30
N LEU A 406 8.14 3.27 -3.87
CA LEU A 406 7.81 3.44 -2.44
C LEU A 406 7.83 2.12 -1.65
N ALA A 407 7.35 1.03 -2.25
CA ALA A 407 7.34 -0.30 -1.63
C ALA A 407 8.76 -0.83 -1.31
N ALA A 408 9.76 -0.45 -2.10
CA ALA A 408 11.15 -0.86 -1.92
C ALA A 408 11.86 -0.05 -0.83
N LEU A 409 11.40 1.19 -0.56
CA LEU A 409 11.85 1.97 0.60
C LEU A 409 11.34 1.36 1.90
N HIS A 410 10.05 1.05 1.96
CA HIS A 410 9.47 0.33 3.08
C HIS A 410 8.18 -0.39 2.64
N PRO A 411 7.96 -1.66 3.02
CA PRO A 411 6.82 -2.44 2.56
C PRO A 411 5.45 -1.80 2.87
N SER A 412 5.35 -1.00 3.94
CA SER A 412 4.09 -0.33 4.30
C SER A 412 3.67 0.79 3.34
N PHE A 413 4.61 1.38 2.59
CA PHE A 413 4.32 2.38 1.56
C PHE A 413 3.94 1.76 0.22
N GLY A 414 4.01 0.43 0.10
CA GLY A 414 3.57 -0.26 -1.12
C GLY A 414 2.05 -0.25 -1.34
N ASN A 415 1.26 0.17 -0.34
CA ASN A 415 -0.16 0.38 -0.51
C ASN A 415 -0.46 1.86 -0.86
N LEU A 416 -0.63 2.13 -2.15
CA LEU A 416 -0.88 3.50 -2.63
C LEU A 416 -2.20 4.09 -2.12
N ASP A 417 -3.21 3.27 -1.79
CA ASP A 417 -4.44 3.75 -1.14
C ASP A 417 -4.14 4.35 0.24
N HIS A 418 -3.20 3.78 0.98
CA HIS A 418 -2.79 4.34 2.26
C HIS A 418 -2.03 5.64 2.06
N VAL A 419 -1.16 5.70 1.05
CA VAL A 419 -0.42 6.91 0.69
C VAL A 419 -1.39 8.02 0.30
N ARG A 420 -2.37 7.74 -0.57
CA ARG A 420 -3.44 8.66 -0.96
C ARG A 420 -4.19 9.17 0.27
N ARG A 421 -4.64 8.26 1.16
CA ARG A 421 -5.27 8.67 2.41
C ARG A 421 -4.40 9.59 3.27
N TYR A 422 -3.09 9.37 3.35
CA TYR A 422 -2.21 10.27 4.12
C TYR A 422 -2.08 11.65 3.48
N ILE A 423 -2.12 11.74 2.15
CA ILE A 423 -2.16 13.00 1.42
C ILE A 423 -3.49 13.72 1.72
N ASP A 424 -4.61 13.01 1.57
CA ASP A 424 -5.95 13.57 1.75
C ASP A 424 -6.16 14.05 3.20
N GLU A 425 -5.70 13.28 4.20
CA GLU A 425 -5.74 13.69 5.62
C GLU A 425 -5.03 15.04 5.87
N LEU A 426 -3.92 15.33 5.17
CA LEU A 426 -3.24 16.62 5.29
C LEU A 426 -3.88 17.70 4.42
N ARG A 427 -4.42 17.32 3.25
CA ARG A 427 -5.15 18.21 2.36
C ARG A 427 -6.39 18.76 3.03
N ASP A 428 -7.15 17.93 3.73
CA ASP A 428 -8.35 18.36 4.48
C ASP A 428 -8.02 19.36 5.60
N ILE A 429 -6.82 19.26 6.19
CA ILE A 429 -6.36 20.18 7.25
C ILE A 429 -5.93 21.52 6.65
N LEU A 430 -5.24 21.51 5.52
CA LEU A 430 -4.67 22.72 4.90
C LEU A 430 -5.64 23.43 3.95
N PHE A 431 -6.54 22.67 3.32
CA PHE A 431 -7.53 23.12 2.35
C PHE A 431 -8.93 22.66 2.77
N PRO A 432 -9.51 23.23 3.85
CA PRO A 432 -10.77 22.78 4.43
C PRO A 432 -11.99 22.93 3.51
N SER A 433 -11.90 23.80 2.49
CA SER A 433 -12.91 23.95 1.42
C SER A 433 -12.57 23.12 0.18
N GLY A 434 -11.65 22.17 0.30
CA GLY A 434 -11.11 21.37 -0.78
C GLY A 434 -10.20 22.15 -1.73
N THR A 435 -9.73 21.45 -2.76
CA THR A 435 -8.91 21.99 -3.86
C THR A 435 -9.71 22.20 -5.15
N GLY A 436 -11.01 21.89 -5.13
CA GLY A 436 -11.94 22.05 -6.25
C GLY A 436 -12.57 23.44 -6.32
N PHE A 437 -13.72 23.53 -7.00
CA PHE A 437 -14.40 24.80 -7.28
C PHE A 437 -14.79 25.59 -6.01
N GLU A 438 -15.27 24.92 -4.96
CA GLU A 438 -15.61 25.57 -3.68
C GLU A 438 -14.40 26.25 -3.03
N GLY A 439 -13.23 25.60 -3.08
CA GLY A 439 -11.96 26.18 -2.67
C GLY A 439 -11.57 27.39 -3.52
N ALA A 440 -11.81 27.33 -4.84
CA ALA A 440 -11.58 28.47 -5.73
C ALA A 440 -12.51 29.66 -5.44
N GLN A 441 -13.76 29.42 -5.05
CA GLN A 441 -14.70 30.46 -4.61
C GLN A 441 -14.19 31.17 -3.35
N LEU A 442 -13.79 30.40 -2.34
CA LEU A 442 -13.22 30.96 -1.12
C LEU A 442 -11.94 31.77 -1.41
N LEU A 443 -11.06 31.26 -2.28
CA LEU A 443 -9.85 31.98 -2.69
C LEU A 443 -10.18 33.29 -3.43
N ALA A 444 -11.20 33.30 -4.29
CA ALA A 444 -11.66 34.51 -4.96
C ALA A 444 -12.14 35.56 -3.93
N ASP A 445 -12.89 35.14 -2.92
CA ASP A 445 -13.38 36.03 -1.85
C ASP A 445 -12.25 36.56 -0.96
N GLN A 446 -11.24 35.75 -0.67
CA GLN A 446 -10.02 36.19 0.03
C GLN A 446 -9.22 37.19 -0.81
N HIS A 447 -9.02 36.89 -2.10
CA HIS A 447 -8.27 37.74 -3.01
C HIS A 447 -8.95 39.08 -3.26
N ARG A 448 -10.29 39.18 -3.21
CA ARG A 448 -11.01 40.47 -3.27
C ARG A 448 -10.60 41.45 -2.18
N GLN A 449 -10.07 40.97 -1.05
CA GLN A 449 -9.61 41.79 0.07
C GLN A 449 -8.16 42.27 -0.10
N LEU A 450 -7.42 41.69 -1.05
CA LEU A 450 -6.04 42.07 -1.36
C LEU A 450 -5.99 43.27 -2.33
N PRO A 451 -4.86 43.99 -2.41
CA PRO A 451 -4.63 45.00 -3.45
C PRO A 451 -4.79 44.42 -4.86
N GLU A 452 -5.29 45.21 -5.82
CA GLU A 452 -5.62 44.76 -7.19
C GLU A 452 -4.49 44.02 -7.93
N ASP A 453 -3.23 44.33 -7.58
CA ASP A 453 -2.04 43.73 -8.19
C ASP A 453 -1.69 42.35 -7.60
N GLU A 454 -2.23 42.01 -6.43
CA GLU A 454 -2.05 40.72 -5.73
C GLU A 454 -3.26 39.78 -5.93
N GLN A 455 -4.34 40.26 -6.55
CA GLN A 455 -5.53 39.46 -6.86
C GLN A 455 -5.27 38.52 -8.04
N TYR A 456 -4.69 37.35 -7.76
CA TYR A 456 -4.54 36.30 -8.75
C TYR A 456 -5.87 35.62 -9.14
N VAL A 457 -6.65 35.11 -8.18
CA VAL A 457 -7.99 34.59 -8.45
C VAL A 457 -8.98 35.75 -8.50
N ARG A 458 -9.53 36.03 -9.69
CA ARG A 458 -10.41 37.19 -9.93
C ARG A 458 -11.89 36.84 -9.82
N CYS A 459 -12.28 35.67 -10.31
CA CYS A 459 -13.64 35.17 -10.15
C CYS A 459 -13.68 33.65 -10.14
N ALA A 460 -14.72 33.12 -9.51
CA ALA A 460 -15.10 31.71 -9.49
C ALA A 460 -16.63 31.66 -9.45
N GLU A 461 -17.27 31.49 -10.60
CA GLU A 461 -18.72 31.67 -10.78
C GLU A 461 -19.33 30.50 -11.57
N THR A 462 -20.58 30.17 -11.27
CA THR A 462 -21.34 29.16 -12.01
C THR A 462 -22.30 29.87 -12.95
N HIS A 463 -22.23 29.56 -14.25
CA HIS A 463 -23.10 30.13 -15.27
C HIS A 463 -24.02 29.07 -15.86
N THR A 464 -25.23 29.48 -16.23
CA THR A 464 -26.21 28.63 -16.91
C THR A 464 -26.33 29.07 -18.36
N ILE A 465 -26.13 28.13 -19.29
CA ILE A 465 -26.33 28.33 -20.73
C ILE A 465 -27.83 28.21 -21.05
N GLU A 466 -28.29 28.82 -22.15
CA GLU A 466 -29.69 28.83 -22.60
C GLU A 466 -30.34 27.42 -22.66
N ASP A 467 -29.56 26.36 -22.88
CA ASP A 467 -29.99 24.95 -22.88
C ASP A 467 -30.20 24.36 -21.46
N GLY A 468 -30.10 25.17 -20.39
CA GLY A 468 -30.24 24.74 -19.00
C GLY A 468 -29.02 24.01 -18.43
N LYS A 469 -27.93 23.88 -19.19
CA LYS A 469 -26.66 23.30 -18.72
C LYS A 469 -25.87 24.34 -17.93
N THR A 470 -25.33 23.92 -16.78
CA THR A 470 -24.44 24.76 -15.97
C THR A 470 -22.98 24.47 -16.31
N PHE A 471 -22.13 25.50 -16.24
CA PHE A 471 -20.68 25.36 -16.25
C PHE A 471 -20.07 26.26 -15.18
N GLN A 472 -18.91 25.86 -14.68
CA GLN A 472 -18.13 26.60 -13.69
C GLN A 472 -17.01 27.34 -14.40
N LEU A 473 -16.84 28.62 -14.08
CA LEU A 473 -15.80 29.50 -14.63
C LEU A 473 -14.93 30.00 -13.49
N VAL A 474 -13.61 29.76 -13.60
CA VAL A 474 -12.61 30.33 -12.70
C VAL A 474 -11.63 31.16 -13.52
N ILE A 475 -11.43 32.43 -13.17
CA ILE A 475 -10.46 33.32 -13.82
C ILE A 475 -9.30 33.57 -12.87
N CYS A 476 -8.13 33.06 -13.25
CA CYS A 476 -6.86 33.25 -12.53
C CYS A 476 -5.87 34.05 -13.37
N MET A 477 -5.66 35.34 -13.04
CA MET A 477 -4.64 36.17 -13.67
C MET A 477 -4.32 37.42 -12.84
N LEU A 478 -3.03 37.78 -12.75
CA LEU A 478 -2.63 39.07 -12.22
C LEU A 478 -3.01 40.21 -13.17
N ARG A 479 -3.09 41.44 -12.66
CA ARG A 479 -3.43 42.63 -13.46
C ARG A 479 -2.43 42.87 -14.60
N SER A 480 -1.16 42.62 -14.34
CA SER A 480 -0.09 42.70 -15.34
C SER A 480 -0.31 41.69 -16.48
N MET A 481 -0.75 40.48 -16.16
CA MET A 481 -1.06 39.43 -17.14
C MET A 481 -2.27 39.80 -17.99
N SER A 482 -3.34 40.32 -17.38
CA SER A 482 -4.52 40.77 -18.13
C SER A 482 -4.19 41.96 -19.05
N ALA A 483 -3.37 42.91 -18.59
CA ALA A 483 -2.92 44.03 -19.40
C ALA A 483 -2.05 43.59 -20.60
N LEU A 484 -1.19 42.59 -20.42
CA LEU A 484 -0.43 41.97 -21.51
C LEU A 484 -1.34 41.25 -22.50
N LEU A 485 -2.33 40.52 -21.99
CA LEU A 485 -3.31 39.79 -22.80
C LEU A 485 -4.13 40.74 -23.68
N MET A 486 -4.61 41.86 -23.13
CA MET A 486 -5.33 42.90 -23.89
C MET A 486 -4.46 43.61 -24.94
N ARG A 487 -3.13 43.59 -24.79
CA ARG A 487 -2.18 44.15 -25.77
C ARG A 487 -1.76 43.14 -26.85
N SER A 488 -2.03 41.85 -26.63
CA SER A 488 -1.66 40.79 -27.58
C SER A 488 -2.68 40.72 -28.73
N LYS A 489 -2.19 40.83 -29.97
CA LYS A 489 -3.05 40.92 -31.17
C LYS A 489 -3.64 39.59 -31.64
N ASN A 490 -3.16 38.45 -31.14
CA ASN A 490 -3.59 37.13 -31.57
C ASN A 490 -3.74 36.18 -30.37
N PHE A 491 -4.96 35.74 -30.10
CA PHE A 491 -5.25 34.67 -29.16
C PHE A 491 -5.46 33.37 -29.95
N ARG A 492 -4.71 32.31 -29.64
CA ARG A 492 -5.05 30.95 -30.09
C ARG A 492 -5.63 30.21 -28.89
N SER A 493 -6.94 30.03 -28.85
CA SER A 493 -7.56 29.09 -27.93
C SER A 493 -7.27 27.67 -28.42
N THR A 494 -6.48 26.92 -27.66
CA THR A 494 -6.43 25.47 -27.80
C THR A 494 -7.64 24.91 -27.06
N LEU A 495 -8.80 24.94 -27.71
CA LEU A 495 -9.87 24.05 -27.31
C LEU A 495 -9.42 22.62 -27.69
N PRO A 496 -9.46 21.63 -26.78
CA PRO A 496 -9.25 20.25 -27.17
C PRO A 496 -10.33 19.90 -28.19
N SER A 497 -9.89 19.70 -29.42
CA SER A 497 -10.75 19.23 -30.50
C SER A 497 -11.10 17.79 -30.15
N ASN A 498 -12.38 17.50 -29.91
CA ASN A 498 -12.87 16.13 -29.89
C ASN A 498 -12.45 15.44 -31.19
N VAL A 499 -11.48 14.53 -31.11
CA VAL A 499 -11.08 13.60 -32.19
C VAL A 499 -11.14 12.18 -31.65
#